data_AF-C5HYZ9-F1
#
_entry.id   AF-C5HYZ9-F1
#
_cell.length_a   1.000
_cell.length_b   1.000
_cell.length_c   1.000
_cell.angle_alpha   90.00
_cell.angle_beta   90.00
_cell.angle_gamma   90.00
#
_symmetry.space_group_name_H-M   'P 1'
#
loop_
_entity.id
_entity.type
_entity.pdbx_description
1 polymer ?
#
loop_
_entity_poly.entity_id
_entity_poly.type
_entity_poly.pdbx_seq_one_letter_code
_entity_poly.pdbx_strand_id
1 'polypeptide(L)'
;VAKEAIKKAETAAAEAKKEQVKAEIAAEVAKAKVAKEEAEEAQKKAEEAKKIVDKIAQDSKVPEAQKAAEFATETVKKATTAATEAGEKAQEAENLPAEAETSDAVKGKADAAEKAAGEAKKASIETEIAIEVAKAEVLNAEVKKTAQEAEKDATEAKEQAEKAKAAAEEAKTHGEKAEKVGESTKAHSDEAQQENKNAKDASEEAENRAVDALEEAYAVEAHLARTKNAAESAKSATDMSELEKAKEEAIDAANIAHQKWLKATQAATIAKEKKEAAKVAAEKAQTAANVVKDKAAKAEAKKAETEAVKAAVEARAAAEEAKQEAAKVGASKEPQETKNKANVEAEATGNEAKKAEDAAEEAKEAAKKANEATDANVARSEADKAIAAAKKAKKAR
;
A
#
# COMPACT_ATOMS: atom_id res chain seq x y z
N VAL A 1 -31.96 -12.23 -96.92
CA VAL A 1 -32.36 -13.10 -95.78
C VAL A 1 -31.16 -13.62 -94.97
N ALA A 2 -30.45 -14.71 -95.32
CA ALA A 2 -29.39 -15.27 -94.45
C ALA A 2 -28.21 -14.32 -94.18
N LYS A 3 -27.71 -13.61 -95.21
CA LYS A 3 -26.62 -12.61 -95.06
C LYS A 3 -27.01 -11.38 -94.21
N GLU A 4 -28.29 -11.01 -94.17
CA GLU A 4 -28.77 -9.89 -93.37
C GLU A 4 -28.99 -10.28 -91.90
N ALA A 5 -29.40 -11.53 -91.65
CA ALA A 5 -29.51 -12.08 -90.30
C ALA A 5 -28.14 -12.17 -89.61
N ILE A 6 -27.10 -12.60 -90.34
CA ILE A 6 -25.72 -12.64 -89.83
C ILE A 6 -25.24 -11.24 -89.43
N LYS A 7 -25.40 -10.24 -90.30
CA LYS A 7 -25.01 -8.85 -89.98
C LYS A 7 -25.74 -8.30 -88.74
N LYS A 8 -27.05 -8.58 -88.60
CA LYS A 8 -27.81 -8.17 -87.40
C LYS A 8 -27.29 -8.83 -86.13
N ALA A 9 -26.94 -10.12 -86.18
CA ALA A 9 -26.36 -10.83 -85.05
C ALA A 9 -24.97 -10.29 -84.68
N GLU A 10 -24.13 -9.96 -85.67
CA GLU A 10 -22.82 -9.32 -85.45
C GLU A 10 -22.95 -7.93 -84.82
N THR A 11 -23.89 -7.11 -85.27
CA THR A 11 -24.15 -5.78 -84.68
C THR A 11 -24.67 -5.91 -83.23
N ALA A 12 -25.63 -6.80 -82.98
CA ALA A 12 -26.16 -7.01 -81.63
C ALA A 12 -25.09 -7.55 -80.66
N ALA A 13 -24.20 -8.42 -81.12
CA ALA A 13 -23.08 -8.91 -80.31
C ALA A 13 -22.06 -7.80 -80.00
N ALA A 14 -21.80 -6.88 -80.94
CA ALA A 14 -20.93 -5.73 -80.72
C ALA A 14 -21.54 -4.72 -79.72
N GLU A 15 -22.84 -4.45 -79.83
CA GLU A 15 -23.57 -3.60 -78.88
C GLU A 15 -23.62 -4.22 -77.47
N ALA A 16 -23.87 -5.53 -77.38
CA ALA A 16 -23.86 -6.25 -76.10
C ALA A 16 -22.49 -6.19 -75.41
N LYS A 17 -21.39 -6.36 -76.16
CA LYS A 17 -20.02 -6.20 -75.62
C LYS A 17 -19.74 -4.78 -75.15
N LYS A 18 -20.19 -3.77 -75.91
CA LYS A 18 -20.03 -2.37 -75.53
C LYS A 18 -20.78 -2.06 -74.23
N GLU A 19 -21.98 -2.60 -74.06
CA GLU A 19 -22.76 -2.41 -72.85
C GLU A 19 -22.18 -3.17 -71.65
N GLN A 20 -21.62 -4.36 -71.87
CA GLN A 20 -20.87 -5.09 -70.86
C GLN A 20 -19.66 -4.28 -70.34
N VAL A 21 -18.84 -3.72 -71.24
CA VAL A 21 -17.68 -2.89 -70.84
C VAL A 21 -18.10 -1.67 -70.04
N LYS A 22 -19.21 -1.01 -70.40
CA LYS A 22 -19.75 0.11 -69.60
C LYS A 22 -20.18 -0.34 -68.20
N ALA A 23 -20.83 -1.50 -68.09
CA ALA A 23 -21.25 -2.04 -66.80
C ALA A 23 -20.05 -2.39 -65.92
N GLU A 24 -18.99 -2.98 -66.50
CA GLU A 24 -17.73 -3.25 -65.80
C GLU A 24 -17.05 -1.96 -65.33
N ILE A 25 -16.95 -0.94 -66.20
CA ILE A 25 -16.41 0.38 -65.81
C ILE A 25 -17.23 0.99 -64.66
N ALA A 26 -18.56 0.96 -64.74
CA ALA A 26 -19.42 1.49 -63.69
C ALA A 26 -19.22 0.75 -62.35
N ALA A 27 -19.02 -0.57 -62.38
CA ALA A 27 -18.74 -1.37 -61.19
C ALA A 27 -17.38 -1.00 -60.56
N GLU A 28 -16.33 -0.84 -61.36
CA GLU A 28 -14.99 -0.44 -60.88
C GLU A 28 -14.98 1.00 -60.33
N VAL A 29 -15.72 1.93 -60.96
CA VAL A 29 -15.91 3.29 -60.41
C VAL A 29 -16.64 3.24 -59.06
N ALA A 30 -17.68 2.41 -58.93
CA ALA A 30 -18.39 2.24 -57.67
C ALA A 30 -17.46 1.65 -56.59
N LYS A 31 -16.65 0.64 -56.93
CA LYS A 31 -15.64 0.06 -56.04
C LYS A 31 -14.66 1.13 -55.52
N ALA A 32 -14.15 1.99 -56.41
CA ALA A 32 -13.24 3.06 -56.02
C ALA A 32 -13.91 4.10 -55.09
N LYS A 33 -15.18 4.43 -55.33
CA LYS A 33 -15.96 5.33 -54.45
C LYS A 33 -16.17 4.74 -53.06
N VAL A 34 -16.48 3.46 -52.97
CA VAL A 34 -16.59 2.75 -51.68
C VAL A 34 -15.25 2.80 -50.94
N ALA A 35 -14.14 2.49 -51.62
CA ALA A 35 -12.82 2.55 -51.00
C ALA A 35 -12.47 3.95 -50.46
N LYS A 36 -12.83 5.01 -51.17
CA LYS A 36 -12.70 6.40 -50.68
C LYS A 36 -13.48 6.62 -49.39
N GLU A 37 -14.76 6.24 -49.34
CA GLU A 37 -15.61 6.42 -48.15
C GLU A 37 -15.06 5.65 -46.94
N GLU A 38 -14.62 4.41 -47.16
CA GLU A 38 -13.98 3.59 -46.12
C GLU A 38 -12.69 4.22 -45.58
N ALA A 39 -11.87 4.81 -46.45
CA ALA A 39 -10.64 5.47 -46.05
C ALA A 39 -10.90 6.75 -45.24
N GLU A 40 -11.90 7.54 -45.64
CA GLU A 40 -12.34 8.74 -44.90
C GLU A 40 -12.91 8.38 -43.52
N GLU A 41 -13.66 7.28 -43.40
CA GLU A 41 -14.15 6.78 -42.11
C GLU A 41 -12.99 6.33 -41.22
N ALA A 42 -12.03 5.58 -41.77
CA ALA A 42 -10.84 5.13 -41.05
C ALA A 42 -10.00 6.31 -40.53
N GLN A 43 -9.83 7.37 -41.34
CA GLN A 43 -9.18 8.60 -40.92
C GLN A 43 -9.90 9.24 -39.72
N LYS A 44 -11.23 9.40 -39.79
CA LYS A 44 -12.02 9.99 -38.70
C LYS A 44 -11.87 9.21 -37.40
N LYS A 45 -11.93 7.87 -37.48
CA LYS A 45 -11.71 6.99 -36.31
C LYS A 45 -10.30 7.16 -35.74
N ALA A 46 -9.29 7.29 -36.58
CA ALA A 46 -7.92 7.53 -36.14
C ALA A 46 -7.79 8.89 -35.41
N GLU A 47 -8.41 9.95 -35.94
CA GLU A 47 -8.42 11.28 -35.32
C GLU A 47 -9.15 11.30 -33.96
N GLU A 48 -10.26 10.57 -33.84
CA GLU A 48 -10.98 10.39 -32.58
C GLU A 48 -10.15 9.60 -31.56
N ALA A 49 -9.55 8.49 -31.99
CA ALA A 49 -8.65 7.69 -31.18
C ALA A 49 -7.48 8.53 -30.65
N LYS A 50 -6.85 9.34 -31.51
CA LYS A 50 -5.78 10.25 -31.13
C LYS A 50 -6.19 11.22 -30.03
N LYS A 51 -7.39 11.81 -30.10
CA LYS A 51 -7.89 12.72 -29.05
C LYS A 51 -7.96 12.01 -27.69
N ILE A 52 -8.31 10.72 -27.67
CA ILE A 52 -8.35 9.91 -26.45
C ILE A 52 -6.92 9.69 -25.93
N VAL A 53 -5.98 9.28 -26.79
CA VAL A 53 -4.57 9.06 -26.39
C VAL A 53 -3.94 10.35 -25.87
N ASP A 54 -4.13 11.48 -26.57
CA ASP A 54 -3.63 12.79 -26.16
C ASP A 54 -4.15 13.17 -24.77
N LYS A 55 -5.44 12.93 -24.51
CA LYS A 55 -6.05 13.19 -23.20
C LYS A 55 -5.43 12.31 -22.11
N ILE A 56 -5.26 11.01 -22.35
CA ILE A 56 -4.62 10.09 -21.40
C ILE A 56 -3.19 10.57 -21.07
N ALA A 57 -2.42 10.94 -22.09
CA ALA A 57 -1.05 11.43 -21.92
C ALA A 57 -0.99 12.76 -21.13
N GLN A 58 -1.92 13.68 -21.39
CA GLN A 58 -2.00 14.96 -20.68
C GLN A 58 -2.43 14.80 -19.22
N ASP A 59 -3.46 14.01 -18.96
CA ASP A 59 -4.04 13.81 -17.62
C ASP A 59 -3.06 13.06 -16.71
N SER A 60 -2.43 11.99 -17.23
CA SER A 60 -1.55 11.13 -16.43
C SER A 60 -0.13 11.67 -16.25
N LYS A 61 0.40 12.42 -17.24
CA LYS A 61 1.81 12.86 -17.31
C LYS A 61 2.82 11.70 -17.24
N VAL A 62 2.40 10.47 -17.56
CA VAL A 62 3.28 9.30 -17.63
C VAL A 62 4.08 9.39 -18.95
N PRO A 63 5.43 9.40 -18.91
CA PRO A 63 6.26 9.54 -20.11
C PRO A 63 5.98 8.49 -21.18
N GLU A 64 5.69 7.26 -20.78
CA GLU A 64 5.36 6.17 -21.69
C GLU A 64 3.99 6.37 -22.37
N ALA A 65 3.02 6.95 -21.69
CA ALA A 65 1.74 7.33 -22.30
C ALA A 65 1.92 8.49 -23.31
N GLN A 66 2.86 9.40 -23.07
CA GLN A 66 3.23 10.45 -24.05
C GLN A 66 3.84 9.85 -25.32
N LYS A 67 4.69 8.82 -25.21
CA LYS A 67 5.21 8.10 -26.37
C LYS A 67 4.10 7.43 -27.19
N ALA A 68 3.07 6.90 -26.53
CA ALA A 68 1.90 6.36 -27.21
C ALA A 68 1.12 7.46 -27.96
N ALA A 69 1.01 8.67 -27.40
CA ALA A 69 0.39 9.83 -28.07
C ALA A 69 1.19 10.32 -29.29
N GLU A 70 2.53 10.33 -29.19
CA GLU A 70 3.42 10.62 -30.32
C GLU A 70 3.24 9.59 -31.43
N PHE A 71 3.19 8.30 -31.08
CA PHE A 71 2.92 7.23 -32.04
C PHE A 71 1.54 7.39 -32.70
N ALA A 72 0.50 7.66 -31.92
CA ALA A 72 -0.85 7.93 -32.43
C ALA A 72 -0.90 9.14 -33.39
N THR A 73 -0.04 10.14 -33.17
CA THR A 73 0.10 11.29 -34.07
C THR A 73 0.66 10.87 -35.42
N GLU A 74 1.68 10.01 -35.43
CA GLU A 74 2.28 9.50 -36.67
C GLU A 74 1.34 8.57 -37.44
N THR A 75 0.58 7.71 -36.75
CA THR A 75 -0.39 6.82 -37.39
C THR A 75 -1.57 7.59 -37.98
N VAL A 76 -2.07 8.64 -37.32
CA VAL A 76 -3.10 9.53 -37.90
C VAL A 76 -2.60 10.19 -39.19
N LYS A 77 -1.35 10.68 -39.24
CA LYS A 77 -0.79 11.25 -40.48
C LYS A 77 -0.78 10.24 -41.62
N LYS A 78 -0.47 8.98 -41.35
CA LYS A 78 -0.54 7.89 -42.34
C LYS A 78 -1.98 7.67 -42.80
N ALA A 79 -2.94 7.61 -41.87
CA ALA A 79 -4.36 7.45 -42.21
C ALA A 79 -4.87 8.60 -43.10
N THR A 80 -4.52 9.84 -42.79
CA THR A 80 -4.87 11.02 -43.61
C THR A 80 -4.24 10.95 -45.01
N THR A 81 -2.97 10.53 -45.10
CA THR A 81 -2.28 10.40 -46.41
C THR A 81 -2.95 9.33 -47.26
N ALA A 82 -3.21 8.16 -46.69
CA ALA A 82 -3.86 7.06 -47.38
C ALA A 82 -5.32 7.39 -47.79
N ALA A 83 -6.07 8.11 -46.94
CA ALA A 83 -7.40 8.59 -47.30
C ALA A 83 -7.37 9.60 -48.46
N THR A 84 -6.37 10.48 -48.50
CA THR A 84 -6.16 11.41 -49.62
C THR A 84 -5.87 10.64 -50.92
N GLU A 85 -4.95 9.67 -50.87
CA GLU A 85 -4.61 8.83 -52.02
C GLU A 85 -5.81 8.02 -52.54
N ALA A 86 -6.60 7.42 -51.64
CA ALA A 86 -7.84 6.72 -52.01
C ALA A 86 -8.82 7.67 -52.74
N GLY A 87 -8.97 8.89 -52.23
CA GLY A 87 -9.80 9.93 -52.84
C GLY A 87 -9.33 10.33 -54.24
N GLU A 88 -8.02 10.55 -54.43
CA GLU A 88 -7.43 10.87 -55.74
C GLU A 88 -7.64 9.73 -56.74
N LYS A 89 -7.41 8.48 -56.33
CA LYS A 89 -7.58 7.31 -57.20
C LYS A 89 -9.04 7.07 -57.57
N ALA A 90 -9.98 7.30 -56.65
CA ALA A 90 -11.40 7.25 -56.95
C ALA A 90 -11.83 8.34 -57.96
N GLN A 91 -11.30 9.55 -57.82
CA GLN A 91 -11.54 10.63 -58.78
C GLN A 91 -10.92 10.35 -60.16
N GLU A 92 -9.71 9.77 -60.21
CA GLU A 92 -9.10 9.31 -61.47
C GLU A 92 -9.98 8.23 -62.14
N ALA A 93 -10.49 7.26 -61.38
CA ALA A 93 -11.38 6.22 -61.89
C ALA A 93 -12.67 6.80 -62.49
N GLU A 94 -13.25 7.84 -61.86
CA GLU A 94 -14.48 8.50 -62.31
C GLU A 94 -14.31 9.33 -63.59
N ASN A 95 -13.11 9.85 -63.86
CA ASN A 95 -12.84 10.73 -65.01
C ASN A 95 -12.35 10.00 -66.27
N LEU A 96 -11.84 8.77 -66.14
CA LEU A 96 -11.42 7.90 -67.25
C LEU A 96 -12.53 7.34 -68.19
N PRO A 97 -13.82 7.22 -67.82
CA PRO A 97 -14.84 6.55 -68.63
C PRO A 97 -15.19 7.21 -69.99
N ALA A 98 -14.67 8.40 -70.28
CA ALA A 98 -15.10 9.18 -71.44
C ALA A 98 -14.69 8.57 -72.81
N GLU A 99 -13.63 7.74 -72.86
CA GLU A 99 -13.08 7.21 -74.12
C GLU A 99 -12.54 5.75 -74.04
N ALA A 100 -12.80 5.01 -72.95
CA ALA A 100 -12.15 3.71 -72.71
C ALA A 100 -12.75 2.55 -73.54
N GLU A 101 -11.90 1.84 -74.30
CA GLU A 101 -12.28 0.60 -75.03
C GLU A 101 -12.29 -0.65 -74.15
N THR A 102 -11.58 -0.63 -73.01
CA THR A 102 -11.56 -1.72 -72.00
C THR A 102 -11.64 -1.16 -70.58
N SER A 103 -12.05 -2.01 -69.63
CA SER A 103 -12.20 -1.66 -68.20
C SER A 103 -10.88 -1.64 -67.42
N ASP A 104 -9.77 -2.12 -68.01
CA ASP A 104 -8.48 -2.35 -67.33
C ASP A 104 -7.90 -1.12 -66.63
N ALA A 105 -7.98 0.06 -67.28
CA ALA A 105 -7.43 1.29 -66.72
C ALA A 105 -8.22 1.76 -65.48
N VAL A 106 -9.55 1.62 -65.51
CA VAL A 106 -10.44 1.97 -64.39
C VAL A 106 -10.23 0.98 -63.25
N LYS A 107 -10.12 -0.32 -63.56
CA LYS A 107 -9.82 -1.37 -62.59
C LYS A 107 -8.50 -1.12 -61.85
N GLY A 108 -7.42 -0.76 -62.56
CA GLY A 108 -6.14 -0.43 -61.92
C GLY A 108 -6.24 0.76 -60.93
N LYS A 109 -7.15 1.72 -61.18
CA LYS A 109 -7.42 2.82 -60.23
C LYS A 109 -8.28 2.38 -59.06
N ALA A 110 -9.29 1.56 -59.31
CA ALA A 110 -10.14 1.00 -58.27
C ALA A 110 -9.34 0.12 -57.29
N ASP A 111 -8.45 -0.74 -57.79
CA ASP A 111 -7.56 -1.57 -56.96
C ASP A 111 -6.56 -0.73 -56.16
N ALA A 112 -6.05 0.37 -56.74
CA ALA A 112 -5.19 1.31 -56.02
C ALA A 112 -5.95 2.07 -54.90
N ALA A 113 -7.20 2.46 -55.15
CA ALA A 113 -8.06 3.08 -54.14
C ALA A 113 -8.36 2.10 -53.00
N GLU A 114 -8.66 0.84 -53.30
CA GLU A 114 -8.89 -0.22 -52.30
C GLU A 114 -7.65 -0.47 -51.44
N LYS A 115 -6.46 -0.52 -52.06
CA LYS A 115 -5.20 -0.66 -51.32
C LYS A 115 -4.98 0.52 -50.36
N ALA A 116 -5.17 1.75 -50.82
CA ALA A 116 -5.04 2.95 -49.99
C ALA A 116 -6.07 2.96 -48.84
N ALA A 117 -7.31 2.51 -49.09
CA ALA A 117 -8.30 2.33 -48.05
C ALA A 117 -7.88 1.29 -46.98
N GLY A 118 -7.26 0.19 -47.41
CA GLY A 118 -6.66 -0.80 -46.51
C GLY A 118 -5.54 -0.22 -45.63
N GLU A 119 -4.67 0.62 -46.20
CA GLU A 119 -3.62 1.33 -45.45
C GLU A 119 -4.20 2.34 -44.44
N ALA A 120 -5.27 3.05 -44.81
CA ALA A 120 -5.99 3.94 -43.89
C ALA A 120 -6.63 3.16 -42.72
N LYS A 121 -7.26 2.01 -43.01
CA LYS A 121 -7.82 1.09 -41.99
C LYS A 121 -6.74 0.55 -41.05
N LYS A 122 -5.60 0.11 -41.59
CA LYS A 122 -4.45 -0.34 -40.79
C LYS A 122 -3.98 0.74 -39.83
N ALA A 123 -3.76 1.95 -40.33
CA ALA A 123 -3.32 3.08 -39.51
C ALA A 123 -4.35 3.47 -38.43
N SER A 124 -5.64 3.33 -38.73
CA SER A 124 -6.73 3.51 -37.75
C SER A 124 -6.65 2.51 -36.60
N ILE A 125 -6.50 1.22 -36.91
CA ILE A 125 -6.35 0.14 -35.92
C ILE A 125 -5.09 0.33 -35.07
N GLU A 126 -3.95 0.67 -35.69
CA GLU A 126 -2.71 0.98 -34.96
C GLU A 126 -2.91 2.12 -33.95
N THR A 127 -3.75 3.12 -34.30
CA THR A 127 -4.08 4.24 -33.41
C THR A 127 -5.00 3.81 -32.26
N GLU A 128 -5.97 2.93 -32.51
CA GLU A 128 -6.83 2.37 -31.47
C GLU A 128 -6.02 1.51 -30.48
N ILE A 129 -5.08 0.71 -30.96
CA ILE A 129 -4.16 -0.05 -30.09
C ILE A 129 -3.31 0.89 -29.24
N ALA A 130 -2.89 2.04 -29.77
CA ALA A 130 -2.15 3.05 -29.01
C ALA A 130 -2.95 3.58 -27.79
N ILE A 131 -4.28 3.60 -27.85
CA ILE A 131 -5.13 3.90 -26.68
C ILE A 131 -4.91 2.87 -25.58
N GLU A 132 -4.97 1.58 -25.93
CA GLU A 132 -4.84 0.50 -24.96
C GLU A 132 -3.43 0.43 -24.36
N VAL A 133 -2.40 0.67 -25.17
CA VAL A 133 -1.02 0.84 -24.67
C VAL A 133 -0.94 2.02 -23.69
N ALA A 134 -1.48 3.18 -24.04
CA ALA A 134 -1.44 4.36 -23.16
C ALA A 134 -2.15 4.11 -21.83
N LYS A 135 -3.34 3.48 -21.84
CA LYS A 135 -4.05 3.09 -20.62
C LYS A 135 -3.25 2.12 -19.76
N ALA A 136 -2.68 1.08 -20.38
CA ALA A 136 -1.90 0.07 -19.66
C ALA A 136 -0.62 0.65 -19.02
N GLU A 137 0.04 1.61 -19.67
CA GLU A 137 1.20 2.31 -19.11
C GLU A 137 0.84 3.13 -17.87
N VAL A 138 -0.30 3.84 -17.91
CA VAL A 138 -0.80 4.59 -16.75
C VAL A 138 -1.11 3.65 -15.59
N LEU A 139 -1.83 2.56 -15.85
CA LEU A 139 -2.16 1.56 -14.82
C LEU A 139 -0.89 0.94 -14.22
N ASN A 140 0.13 0.69 -15.02
CA ASN A 140 1.41 0.15 -14.55
C ASN A 140 2.18 1.14 -13.65
N ALA A 141 2.16 2.42 -13.99
CA ALA A 141 2.77 3.46 -13.15
C ALA A 141 2.04 3.58 -11.80
N GLU A 142 0.70 3.57 -11.84
CA GLU A 142 -0.12 3.65 -10.63
C GLU A 142 0.04 2.41 -9.75
N VAL A 143 -0.03 1.20 -10.31
CA VAL A 143 0.04 -0.04 -9.52
C VAL A 143 1.38 -0.20 -8.81
N LYS A 144 2.48 0.24 -9.44
CA LYS A 144 3.81 0.21 -8.80
C LYS A 144 3.85 1.10 -7.56
N LYS A 145 3.25 2.29 -7.64
CA LYS A 145 3.11 3.18 -6.48
C LYS A 145 2.21 2.57 -5.41
N THR A 146 1.07 2.02 -5.79
CA THR A 146 0.13 1.36 -4.88
C THR A 146 0.79 0.20 -4.12
N ALA A 147 1.56 -0.64 -4.80
CA ALA A 147 2.25 -1.76 -4.16
C ALA A 147 3.36 -1.29 -3.20
N GLN A 148 4.11 -0.24 -3.55
CA GLN A 148 5.09 0.38 -2.65
C GLN A 148 4.45 1.00 -1.41
N GLU A 149 3.30 1.65 -1.55
CA GLU A 149 2.54 2.17 -0.42
C GLU A 149 2.05 1.05 0.51
N ALA A 150 1.59 -0.08 -0.06
CA ALA A 150 1.19 -1.26 0.73
C ALA A 150 2.35 -1.87 1.51
N GLU A 151 3.53 -2.01 0.90
CA GLU A 151 4.75 -2.51 1.56
C GLU A 151 5.18 -1.59 2.71
N LYS A 152 5.10 -0.27 2.50
CA LYS A 152 5.35 0.70 3.56
C LYS A 152 4.34 0.57 4.70
N ASP A 153 3.06 0.44 4.39
CA ASP A 153 2.02 0.28 5.41
C ASP A 153 2.19 -1.01 6.21
N ALA A 154 2.59 -2.11 5.57
CA ALA A 154 2.95 -3.37 6.25
C ALA A 154 4.16 -3.21 7.17
N THR A 155 5.20 -2.47 6.74
CA THR A 155 6.37 -2.17 7.57
C THR A 155 5.98 -1.36 8.80
N GLU A 156 5.16 -0.31 8.63
CA GLU A 156 4.63 0.48 9.74
C GLU A 156 3.78 -0.37 10.69
N ALA A 157 2.97 -1.32 10.19
CA ALA A 157 2.19 -2.24 11.01
C ALA A 157 3.09 -3.15 11.88
N LYS A 158 4.20 -3.64 11.31
CA LYS A 158 5.20 -4.45 12.02
C LYS A 158 5.86 -3.69 13.17
N GLU A 159 6.17 -2.40 12.96
CA GLU A 159 6.68 -1.55 14.02
C GLU A 159 5.68 -1.38 15.17
N GLN A 160 4.38 -1.28 14.87
CA GLN A 160 3.34 -1.22 15.91
C GLN A 160 3.22 -2.54 16.67
N ALA A 161 3.31 -3.68 15.98
CA ALA A 161 3.32 -4.99 16.63
C ALA A 161 4.51 -5.14 17.60
N GLU A 162 5.71 -4.70 17.24
CA GLU A 162 6.86 -4.72 18.15
C GLU A 162 6.69 -3.76 19.35
N LYS A 163 6.04 -2.61 19.18
CA LYS A 163 5.67 -1.73 20.31
C LYS A 163 4.67 -2.41 21.25
N ALA A 164 3.63 -3.04 20.71
CA ALA A 164 2.63 -3.76 21.49
C ALA A 164 3.25 -4.91 22.28
N LYS A 165 4.18 -5.64 21.67
CA LYS A 165 4.97 -6.70 22.30
C LYS A 165 5.83 -6.19 23.45
N ALA A 166 6.55 -5.08 23.25
CA ALA A 166 7.32 -4.46 24.32
C ALA A 166 6.43 -4.05 25.50
N ALA A 167 5.28 -3.42 25.23
CA ALA A 167 4.31 -3.06 26.26
C ALA A 167 3.76 -4.29 27.01
N ALA A 168 3.46 -5.38 26.31
CA ALA A 168 2.96 -6.60 26.91
C ALA A 168 4.01 -7.29 27.82
N GLU A 169 5.29 -7.27 27.44
CA GLU A 169 6.39 -7.76 28.30
C GLU A 169 6.63 -6.85 29.51
N GLU A 170 6.51 -5.53 29.36
CA GLU A 170 6.54 -4.59 30.50
C GLU A 170 5.38 -4.87 31.47
N ALA A 171 4.16 -5.04 30.96
CA ALA A 171 2.99 -5.34 31.76
C ALA A 171 3.16 -6.64 32.54
N LYS A 172 3.67 -7.69 31.91
CA LYS A 172 3.97 -8.97 32.58
C LYS A 172 4.99 -8.79 33.70
N THR A 173 6.12 -8.13 33.41
CA THR A 173 7.22 -7.95 34.36
C THR A 173 6.80 -7.12 35.58
N HIS A 174 6.07 -6.02 35.36
CA HIS A 174 5.55 -5.19 36.46
C HIS A 174 4.36 -5.85 37.17
N GLY A 175 3.57 -6.66 36.47
CA GLY A 175 2.47 -7.42 37.03
C GLY A 175 2.94 -8.41 38.10
N GLU A 176 3.98 -9.18 37.80
CA GLU A 176 4.61 -10.12 38.74
C GLU A 176 5.16 -9.43 40.00
N LYS A 177 5.64 -8.18 39.88
CA LYS A 177 6.09 -7.38 41.03
C LYS A 177 4.93 -6.95 41.92
N ALA A 178 3.84 -6.49 41.33
CA ALA A 178 2.63 -6.08 42.05
C ALA A 178 1.95 -7.27 42.76
N GLU A 179 1.91 -8.44 42.11
CA GLU A 179 1.25 -9.63 42.68
C GLU A 179 1.96 -10.15 43.93
N LYS A 180 3.30 -10.04 44.00
CA LYS A 180 4.10 -10.41 45.19
C LYS A 180 3.75 -9.63 46.46
N VAL A 181 3.05 -8.52 46.32
CA VAL A 181 2.63 -7.64 47.42
C VAL A 181 1.10 -7.57 47.54
N GLY A 182 0.39 -8.50 46.88
CA GLY A 182 -1.06 -8.67 46.97
C GLY A 182 -1.88 -7.68 46.13
N GLU A 183 -1.25 -6.89 45.25
CA GLU A 183 -1.94 -5.94 44.38
C GLU A 183 -2.28 -6.60 43.04
N SER A 184 -3.57 -6.66 42.69
CA SER A 184 -4.03 -7.34 41.47
C SER A 184 -3.88 -6.46 40.22
N THR A 185 -3.08 -6.95 39.28
CA THR A 185 -2.81 -6.36 37.96
C THR A 185 -3.24 -7.25 36.80
N LYS A 186 -3.71 -8.46 37.10
CA LYS A 186 -3.98 -9.52 36.13
C LYS A 186 -4.83 -9.07 34.94
N ALA A 187 -5.93 -8.36 35.18
CA ALA A 187 -6.82 -7.90 34.11
C ALA A 187 -6.10 -7.01 33.08
N HIS A 188 -5.27 -6.05 33.53
CA HIS A 188 -4.54 -5.16 32.62
C HIS A 188 -3.33 -5.86 31.98
N SER A 189 -2.70 -6.81 32.68
CA SER A 189 -1.66 -7.64 32.08
C SER A 189 -2.25 -8.52 30.96
N ASP A 190 -3.40 -9.14 31.20
CA ASP A 190 -4.10 -9.97 30.20
C ASP A 190 -4.58 -9.10 29.01
N GLU A 191 -5.05 -7.88 29.28
CA GLU A 191 -5.40 -6.89 28.23
C GLU A 191 -4.19 -6.52 27.37
N ALA A 192 -3.04 -6.18 27.97
CA ALA A 192 -1.82 -5.88 27.21
C ALA A 192 -1.36 -7.06 26.35
N GLN A 193 -1.47 -8.29 26.87
CA GLN A 193 -1.15 -9.52 26.13
C GLN A 193 -2.13 -9.79 24.99
N GLN A 194 -3.42 -9.53 25.19
CA GLN A 194 -4.42 -9.68 24.13
C GLN A 194 -4.20 -8.65 23.02
N GLU A 195 -3.92 -7.40 23.37
CA GLU A 195 -3.68 -6.36 22.37
C GLU A 195 -2.36 -6.55 21.62
N ASN A 196 -1.34 -7.16 22.24
CA ASN A 196 -0.16 -7.64 21.52
C ASN A 196 -0.52 -8.68 20.44
N LYS A 197 -1.39 -9.65 20.75
CA LYS A 197 -1.88 -10.61 19.74
C LYS A 197 -2.64 -9.90 18.63
N ASN A 198 -3.54 -8.98 18.97
CA ASN A 198 -4.29 -8.21 17.99
C ASN A 198 -3.38 -7.40 17.06
N ALA A 199 -2.34 -6.76 17.61
CA ALA A 199 -1.36 -6.00 16.83
C ALA A 199 -0.54 -6.91 15.91
N LYS A 200 -0.15 -8.09 16.39
CA LYS A 200 0.56 -9.10 15.61
C LYS A 200 -0.30 -9.63 14.46
N ASP A 201 -1.53 -10.04 14.73
CA ASP A 201 -2.45 -10.57 13.72
C ASP A 201 -2.75 -9.51 12.65
N ALA A 202 -2.92 -8.24 13.06
CA ALA A 202 -3.09 -7.13 12.13
C ALA A 202 -1.83 -6.88 11.28
N SER A 203 -0.63 -6.98 11.86
CA SER A 203 0.62 -6.86 11.13
C SER A 203 0.81 -7.99 10.11
N GLU A 204 0.54 -9.24 10.48
CA GLU A 204 0.65 -10.38 9.57
C GLU A 204 -0.33 -10.25 8.40
N GLU A 205 -1.56 -9.81 8.67
CA GLU A 205 -2.54 -9.54 7.60
C GLU A 205 -2.09 -8.37 6.71
N ALA A 206 -1.51 -7.30 7.26
CA ALA A 206 -0.97 -6.20 6.46
C ALA A 206 0.18 -6.67 5.53
N GLU A 207 1.09 -7.51 6.05
CA GLU A 207 2.17 -8.11 5.26
C GLU A 207 1.62 -8.99 4.12
N ASN A 208 0.63 -9.85 4.40
CA ASN A 208 -0.01 -10.68 3.37
C ASN A 208 -0.65 -9.83 2.27
N ARG A 209 -1.36 -8.75 2.63
CA ARG A 209 -1.98 -7.86 1.64
C ARG A 209 -0.98 -7.04 0.84
N ALA A 210 0.16 -6.68 1.43
CA ALA A 210 1.24 -6.05 0.69
C ALA A 210 1.82 -7.01 -0.36
N VAL A 211 1.97 -8.29 -0.02
CA VAL A 211 2.38 -9.33 -0.98
C VAL A 211 1.35 -9.48 -2.09
N ASP A 212 0.05 -9.58 -1.77
CA ASP A 212 -1.02 -9.64 -2.77
C ASP A 212 -0.98 -8.43 -3.73
N ALA A 213 -0.76 -7.23 -3.20
CA ALA A 213 -0.65 -6.00 -4.00
C ALA A 213 0.56 -6.04 -4.95
N LEU A 214 1.71 -6.57 -4.49
CA LEU A 214 2.91 -6.75 -5.30
C LEU A 214 2.71 -7.79 -6.40
N GLU A 215 2.10 -8.95 -6.08
CA GLU A 215 1.81 -9.99 -7.07
C GLU A 215 0.89 -9.46 -8.18
N GLU A 216 -0.16 -8.74 -7.82
CA GLU A 216 -1.06 -8.16 -8.80
C GLU A 216 -0.41 -7.01 -9.59
N ALA A 217 0.52 -6.25 -9.00
CA ALA A 217 1.35 -5.28 -9.72
C ALA A 217 2.22 -5.95 -10.80
N TYR A 218 2.85 -7.08 -10.49
CA TYR A 218 3.61 -7.86 -11.48
C TYR A 218 2.71 -8.40 -12.60
N ALA A 219 1.49 -8.79 -12.26
CA ALA A 219 0.52 -9.23 -13.27
C ALA A 219 0.13 -8.09 -14.23
N VAL A 220 -0.06 -6.85 -13.72
CA VAL A 220 -0.29 -5.67 -14.57
C VAL A 220 0.89 -5.46 -15.52
N GLU A 221 2.13 -5.54 -15.03
CA GLU A 221 3.33 -5.37 -15.87
C GLU A 221 3.42 -6.45 -16.96
N ALA A 222 3.09 -7.70 -16.64
CA ALA A 222 3.05 -8.79 -17.62
C ALA A 222 1.98 -8.56 -18.70
N HIS A 223 0.82 -8.02 -18.32
CA HIS A 223 -0.25 -7.71 -19.28
C HIS A 223 0.06 -6.46 -20.12
N LEU A 224 0.74 -5.46 -19.56
CA LEU A 224 1.30 -4.34 -20.32
C LEU A 224 2.25 -4.84 -21.42
N ALA A 225 3.13 -5.80 -21.11
CA ALA A 225 4.02 -6.39 -22.10
C ALA A 225 3.23 -7.08 -23.23
N ARG A 226 2.12 -7.77 -22.90
CA ARG A 226 1.24 -8.36 -23.92
C ARG A 226 0.58 -7.30 -24.80
N THR A 227 0.08 -6.21 -24.22
CA THR A 227 -0.49 -5.08 -24.98
C THR A 227 0.55 -4.47 -25.93
N LYS A 228 1.80 -4.34 -25.50
CA LYS A 228 2.91 -3.86 -26.36
C LYS A 228 3.23 -4.84 -27.48
N ASN A 229 3.29 -6.14 -27.19
CA ASN A 229 3.54 -7.16 -28.21
C ASN A 229 2.42 -7.16 -29.27
N ALA A 230 1.16 -7.01 -28.86
CA ALA A 230 0.05 -6.86 -29.79
C ALA A 230 0.20 -5.61 -30.67
N ALA A 231 0.65 -4.49 -30.11
CA ALA A 231 0.98 -3.29 -30.87
C ALA A 231 2.14 -3.48 -31.86
N GLU A 232 3.13 -4.30 -31.52
CA GLU A 232 4.21 -4.68 -32.45
C GLU A 232 3.72 -5.61 -33.57
N SER A 233 2.92 -6.62 -33.23
CA SER A 233 2.27 -7.51 -34.20
C SER A 233 1.45 -6.74 -35.23
N ALA A 234 0.69 -5.73 -34.79
CA ALA A 234 -0.10 -4.87 -35.68
C ALA A 234 0.77 -4.13 -36.72
N LYS A 235 1.97 -3.69 -36.35
CA LYS A 235 2.89 -3.01 -37.30
C LYS A 235 3.33 -3.94 -38.42
N SER A 236 3.64 -5.19 -38.09
CA SER A 236 4.09 -6.22 -39.05
C SER A 236 2.97 -6.92 -39.81
N ALA A 237 1.71 -6.78 -39.37
CA ALA A 237 0.57 -7.44 -39.97
C ALA A 237 0.43 -7.09 -41.46
N THR A 238 0.22 -8.12 -42.26
CA THR A 238 0.15 -8.02 -43.73
C THR A 238 -1.27 -8.07 -44.27
N ASP A 239 -2.22 -8.56 -43.46
CA ASP A 239 -3.64 -8.57 -43.77
C ASP A 239 -4.49 -8.01 -42.63
N MET A 240 -5.77 -7.75 -42.94
CA MET A 240 -6.72 -7.17 -41.99
C MET A 240 -7.11 -8.12 -40.85
N SER A 241 -7.08 -9.43 -41.07
CA SER A 241 -7.43 -10.41 -40.02
C SER A 241 -6.36 -10.45 -38.92
N GLU A 242 -5.09 -10.37 -39.29
CA GLU A 242 -3.97 -10.25 -38.35
C GLU A 242 -4.06 -8.96 -37.53
N LEU A 243 -4.45 -7.83 -38.16
CA LEU A 243 -4.65 -6.55 -37.48
C LEU A 243 -5.80 -6.58 -36.48
N GLU A 244 -6.94 -7.14 -36.87
CA GLU A 244 -8.10 -7.27 -35.98
C GLU A 244 -7.78 -8.16 -34.77
N LYS A 245 -7.07 -9.27 -34.98
CA LYS A 245 -6.58 -10.12 -33.88
C LYS A 245 -5.64 -9.37 -32.95
N ALA A 246 -4.68 -8.63 -33.49
CA ALA A 246 -3.78 -7.81 -32.68
C ALA A 246 -4.53 -6.75 -31.87
N LYS A 247 -5.58 -6.15 -32.44
CA LYS A 247 -6.46 -5.22 -31.72
C LYS A 247 -7.21 -5.90 -30.58
N GLU A 248 -7.82 -7.06 -30.82
CA GLU A 248 -8.51 -7.85 -29.79
C GLU A 248 -7.56 -8.25 -28.66
N GLU A 249 -6.37 -8.76 -28.99
CA GLU A 249 -5.34 -9.11 -28.00
C GLU A 249 -4.90 -7.92 -27.15
N ALA A 250 -4.73 -6.74 -27.75
CA ALA A 250 -4.38 -5.52 -27.03
C ALA A 250 -5.48 -5.11 -26.04
N ILE A 251 -6.75 -5.15 -26.47
CA ILE A 251 -7.92 -4.82 -25.65
C ILE A 251 -8.05 -5.82 -24.49
N ASP A 252 -7.97 -7.11 -24.76
CA ASP A 252 -8.08 -8.15 -23.74
C ASP A 252 -6.96 -8.04 -22.71
N ALA A 253 -5.72 -7.84 -23.16
CA ALA A 253 -4.59 -7.65 -22.26
C ALA A 253 -4.76 -6.39 -21.38
N ALA A 254 -5.19 -5.26 -21.96
CA ALA A 254 -5.42 -4.03 -21.22
C ALA A 254 -6.57 -4.16 -20.21
N ASN A 255 -7.65 -4.83 -20.57
CA ASN A 255 -8.78 -5.10 -19.68
C ASN A 255 -8.35 -5.98 -18.49
N ILE A 256 -7.55 -7.02 -18.72
CA ILE A 256 -7.03 -7.86 -17.64
C ILE A 256 -6.07 -7.05 -16.76
N ALA A 257 -5.19 -6.22 -17.34
CA ALA A 257 -4.34 -5.32 -16.56
C ALA A 257 -5.17 -4.39 -15.65
N HIS A 258 -6.27 -3.84 -16.14
CA HIS A 258 -7.16 -3.01 -15.32
C HIS A 258 -7.80 -3.78 -14.15
N GLN A 259 -8.28 -5.00 -14.39
CA GLN A 259 -8.82 -5.84 -13.31
C GLN A 259 -7.77 -6.19 -12.26
N LYS A 260 -6.52 -6.39 -12.68
CA LYS A 260 -5.40 -6.67 -11.80
C LYS A 260 -5.00 -5.45 -10.96
N TRP A 261 -4.98 -4.27 -11.57
CA TRP A 261 -4.80 -3.00 -10.87
C TRP A 261 -5.87 -2.76 -9.80
N LEU A 262 -7.15 -3.06 -10.08
CA LEU A 262 -8.22 -2.95 -9.08
C LEU A 262 -7.98 -3.85 -7.87
N LYS A 263 -7.53 -5.09 -8.08
CA LYS A 263 -7.20 -6.03 -7.00
C LYS A 263 -6.00 -5.57 -6.18
N ALA A 264 -4.94 -5.08 -6.84
CA ALA A 264 -3.78 -4.51 -6.15
C ALA A 264 -4.17 -3.32 -5.26
N THR A 265 -5.05 -2.45 -5.78
CA THR A 265 -5.57 -1.29 -5.03
C THR A 265 -6.42 -1.70 -3.83
N GLN A 266 -7.26 -2.73 -4.00
CA GLN A 266 -8.04 -3.29 -2.89
C GLN A 266 -7.13 -3.89 -1.80
N ALA A 267 -6.12 -4.66 -2.20
CA ALA A 267 -5.15 -5.24 -1.27
C ALA A 267 -4.39 -4.15 -0.51
N ALA A 268 -3.88 -3.12 -1.20
CA ALA A 268 -3.22 -1.98 -0.57
C ALA A 268 -4.13 -1.23 0.42
N THR A 269 -5.41 -1.05 0.08
CA THR A 269 -6.39 -0.43 0.99
C THR A 269 -6.55 -1.23 2.28
N ILE A 270 -6.62 -2.56 2.18
CA ILE A 270 -6.74 -3.43 3.34
C ILE A 270 -5.44 -3.42 4.16
N ALA A 271 -4.27 -3.42 3.52
CA ALA A 271 -2.98 -3.28 4.21
C ALA A 271 -2.95 -2.00 5.08
N LYS A 272 -3.43 -0.88 4.53
CA LYS A 272 -3.56 0.40 5.23
C LYS A 272 -4.52 0.32 6.43
N GLU A 273 -5.69 -0.30 6.26
CA GLU A 273 -6.65 -0.50 7.37
C GLU A 273 -6.04 -1.35 8.49
N LYS A 274 -5.27 -2.38 8.13
CA LYS A 274 -4.62 -3.28 9.09
C LYS A 274 -3.46 -2.62 9.82
N LYS A 275 -2.74 -1.72 9.15
CA LYS A 275 -1.80 -0.83 9.84
C LYS A 275 -2.47 -0.01 10.94
N GLU A 276 -3.60 0.64 10.64
CA GLU A 276 -4.31 1.43 11.66
C GLU A 276 -4.84 0.54 12.80
N ALA A 277 -5.29 -0.68 12.51
CA ALA A 277 -5.66 -1.64 13.53
C ALA A 277 -4.47 -2.04 14.43
N ALA A 278 -3.30 -2.29 13.84
CA ALA A 278 -2.07 -2.59 14.59
C ALA A 278 -1.66 -1.42 15.50
N LYS A 279 -1.78 -0.18 15.00
CA LYS A 279 -1.54 1.03 15.79
C LYS A 279 -2.48 1.17 16.99
N VAL A 280 -3.79 1.00 16.77
CA VAL A 280 -4.79 1.08 17.86
C VAL A 280 -4.52 0.00 18.93
N ALA A 281 -4.19 -1.22 18.51
CA ALA A 281 -3.84 -2.30 19.43
C ALA A 281 -2.55 -1.97 20.22
N ALA A 282 -1.53 -1.42 19.57
CA ALA A 282 -0.31 -0.98 20.26
C ALA A 282 -0.57 0.12 21.30
N GLU A 283 -1.41 1.11 21.00
CA GLU A 283 -1.79 2.18 21.93
C GLU A 283 -2.55 1.63 23.16
N LYS A 284 -3.44 0.65 22.95
CA LYS A 284 -4.15 -0.03 24.04
C LYS A 284 -3.22 -0.88 24.88
N ALA A 285 -2.33 -1.65 24.27
CA ALA A 285 -1.32 -2.44 24.97
C ALA A 285 -0.44 -1.54 25.85
N GLN A 286 0.01 -0.39 25.33
CA GLN A 286 0.79 0.59 26.07
C GLN A 286 0.02 1.19 27.25
N THR A 287 -1.27 1.50 27.04
CA THR A 287 -2.14 2.04 28.10
C THR A 287 -2.29 1.04 29.23
N ALA A 288 -2.59 -0.21 28.91
CA ALA A 288 -2.70 -1.29 29.89
C ALA A 288 -1.37 -1.52 30.64
N ALA A 289 -0.24 -1.53 29.92
CA ALA A 289 1.09 -1.65 30.52
C ALA A 289 1.41 -0.50 31.50
N ASN A 290 1.05 0.74 31.16
CA ASN A 290 1.23 1.88 32.04
C ASN A 290 0.43 1.74 33.35
N VAL A 291 -0.83 1.28 33.26
CA VAL A 291 -1.65 1.02 34.46
C VAL A 291 -1.01 -0.04 35.35
N VAL A 292 -0.49 -1.12 34.76
CA VAL A 292 0.21 -2.17 35.52
C VAL A 292 1.47 -1.62 36.19
N LYS A 293 2.25 -0.81 35.47
CA LYS A 293 3.47 -0.17 35.98
C LYS A 293 3.19 0.76 37.16
N ASP A 294 2.10 1.52 37.10
CA ASP A 294 1.71 2.43 38.17
C ASP A 294 1.23 1.68 39.42
N LYS A 295 0.43 0.62 39.22
CA LYS A 295 0.04 -0.28 40.32
C LYS A 295 1.25 -0.93 40.97
N ALA A 296 2.22 -1.40 40.18
CA ALA A 296 3.45 -1.99 40.68
C ALA A 296 4.26 -1.00 41.53
N ALA A 297 4.41 0.25 41.07
CA ALA A 297 5.13 1.28 41.83
C ALA A 297 4.44 1.59 43.17
N LYS A 298 3.11 1.76 43.18
CA LYS A 298 2.34 1.96 44.41
C LYS A 298 2.49 0.79 45.37
N ALA A 299 2.52 -0.43 44.85
CA ALA A 299 2.63 -1.63 45.65
C ALA A 299 4.06 -1.83 46.22
N GLU A 300 5.11 -1.48 45.47
CA GLU A 300 6.49 -1.41 45.96
C GLU A 300 6.65 -0.35 47.06
N ALA A 301 5.98 0.80 46.94
CA ALA A 301 5.97 1.83 47.98
C ALA A 301 5.35 1.34 49.30
N LYS A 302 4.18 0.68 49.23
CA LYS A 302 3.54 0.04 50.39
C LYS A 302 4.46 -0.99 51.04
N LYS A 303 5.12 -1.83 50.25
CA LYS A 303 6.10 -2.79 50.77
C LYS A 303 7.25 -2.09 51.48
N ALA A 304 7.80 -1.03 50.88
CA ALA A 304 8.89 -0.26 51.47
C ALA A 304 8.48 0.34 52.83
N GLU A 305 7.29 0.91 52.94
CA GLU A 305 6.73 1.37 54.21
C GLU A 305 6.70 0.24 55.25
N THR A 306 6.12 -0.92 54.91
CA THR A 306 6.02 -2.05 55.86
C THR A 306 7.38 -2.55 56.33
N GLU A 307 8.37 -2.58 55.43
CA GLU A 307 9.73 -3.01 55.75
C GLU A 307 10.46 -1.97 56.61
N ALA A 308 10.24 -0.68 56.38
CA ALA A 308 10.81 0.40 57.18
C ALA A 308 10.24 0.40 58.60
N VAL A 309 8.91 0.28 58.74
CA VAL A 309 8.23 0.18 60.03
C VAL A 309 8.73 -1.03 60.81
N LYS A 310 8.86 -2.19 60.15
CA LYS A 310 9.42 -3.39 60.80
C LYS A 310 10.85 -3.14 61.29
N ALA A 311 11.71 -2.50 60.49
CA ALA A 311 13.07 -2.19 60.89
C ALA A 311 13.13 -1.24 62.09
N ALA A 312 12.28 -0.21 62.12
CA ALA A 312 12.17 0.70 63.25
C ALA A 312 11.71 0.00 64.54
N VAL A 313 10.72 -0.90 64.46
CA VAL A 313 10.24 -1.70 65.60
C VAL A 313 11.36 -2.58 66.17
N GLU A 314 12.11 -3.26 65.31
CA GLU A 314 13.24 -4.11 65.73
C GLU A 314 14.39 -3.28 66.33
N ALA A 315 14.72 -2.11 65.75
CA ALA A 315 15.74 -1.21 66.29
C ALA A 315 15.33 -0.64 67.66
N ARG A 316 14.05 -0.31 67.83
CA ARG A 316 13.51 0.14 69.12
C ARG A 316 13.58 -0.96 70.19
N ALA A 317 13.25 -2.19 69.83
CA ALA A 317 13.38 -3.34 70.74
C ALA A 317 14.85 -3.53 71.17
N ALA A 318 15.80 -3.48 70.23
CA ALA A 318 17.23 -3.55 70.54
C ALA A 318 17.70 -2.40 71.45
N ALA A 319 17.22 -1.17 71.22
CA ALA A 319 17.53 -0.04 72.08
C ALA A 319 16.92 -0.18 73.49
N GLU A 320 15.74 -0.79 73.62
CA GLU A 320 15.13 -1.06 74.92
C GLU A 320 15.90 -2.16 75.68
N GLU A 321 16.31 -3.23 75.00
CA GLU A 321 17.18 -4.26 75.57
C GLU A 321 18.53 -3.70 76.02
N ALA A 322 19.19 -2.87 75.17
CA ALA A 322 20.45 -2.22 75.52
C ALA A 322 20.33 -1.31 76.74
N LYS A 323 19.22 -0.58 76.88
CA LYS A 323 18.91 0.23 78.08
C LYS A 323 18.71 -0.63 79.32
N GLN A 324 17.99 -1.74 79.20
CA GLN A 324 17.79 -2.66 80.32
C GLN A 324 19.11 -3.29 80.76
N GLU A 325 19.98 -3.67 79.83
CA GLU A 325 21.28 -4.27 80.15
C GLU A 325 22.22 -3.24 80.78
N ALA A 326 22.27 -2.01 80.24
CA ALA A 326 23.01 -0.91 80.86
C ALA A 326 22.52 -0.60 82.28
N ALA A 327 21.20 -0.66 82.54
CA ALA A 327 20.64 -0.50 83.87
C ALA A 327 21.08 -1.62 84.84
N LYS A 328 21.13 -2.88 84.38
CA LYS A 328 21.65 -4.01 85.17
C LYS A 328 23.13 -3.84 85.49
N VAL A 329 23.95 -3.48 84.50
CA VAL A 329 25.38 -3.21 84.66
C VAL A 329 25.59 -2.04 85.63
N GLY A 330 24.79 -0.97 85.51
CA GLY A 330 24.81 0.18 86.40
C GLY A 330 24.54 -0.17 87.87
N ALA A 331 23.61 -1.10 88.12
CA ALA A 331 23.27 -1.62 89.44
C ALA A 331 24.25 -2.68 89.99
N SER A 332 25.21 -3.14 89.18
CA SER A 332 26.16 -4.20 89.56
C SER A 332 27.38 -3.68 90.37
N LYS A 333 28.26 -4.60 90.79
CA LYS A 333 29.56 -4.29 91.42
C LYS A 333 30.69 -4.06 90.41
N GLU A 334 30.39 -3.97 89.11
CA GLU A 334 31.42 -3.72 88.10
C GLU A 334 32.09 -2.35 88.23
N PRO A 335 33.30 -2.17 87.65
CA PRO A 335 33.99 -0.89 87.62
C PRO A 335 33.18 0.23 86.96
N GLN A 336 33.37 1.46 87.42
CA GLN A 336 32.72 2.66 86.87
C GLN A 336 32.94 2.81 85.36
N GLU A 337 34.11 2.40 84.87
CA GLU A 337 34.47 2.44 83.44
C GLU A 337 33.57 1.50 82.60
N THR A 338 33.29 0.29 83.09
CA THR A 338 32.37 -0.65 82.43
C THR A 338 30.93 -0.14 82.44
N LYS A 339 30.50 0.48 83.54
CA LYS A 339 29.19 1.15 83.64
C LYS A 339 29.03 2.28 82.64
N ASN A 340 30.04 3.13 82.51
CA ASN A 340 30.03 4.22 81.53
C ASN A 340 30.01 3.70 80.10
N LYS A 341 30.78 2.64 79.79
CA LYS A 341 30.80 2.04 78.47
C LYS A 341 29.44 1.44 78.08
N ALA A 342 28.78 0.74 79.00
CA ALA A 342 27.44 0.19 78.79
C ALA A 342 26.39 1.28 78.52
N ASN A 343 26.45 2.40 79.25
CA ASN A 343 25.58 3.55 78.99
C ASN A 343 25.84 4.19 77.61
N VAL A 344 27.10 4.36 77.21
CA VAL A 344 27.46 4.93 75.90
C VAL A 344 26.98 4.02 74.75
N GLU A 345 27.12 2.70 74.88
CA GLU A 345 26.61 1.74 73.89
C GLU A 345 25.07 1.74 73.83
N ALA A 346 24.38 1.87 74.98
CA ALA A 346 22.92 2.00 75.02
C ALA A 346 22.43 3.32 74.38
N GLU A 347 23.13 4.43 74.59
CA GLU A 347 22.83 5.71 73.94
C GLU A 347 23.08 5.65 72.42
N ALA A 348 24.18 5.04 71.98
CA ALA A 348 24.48 4.86 70.56
C ALA A 348 23.39 4.01 69.87
N THR A 349 22.99 2.90 70.50
CA THR A 349 21.89 2.05 70.02
C THR A 349 20.55 2.80 69.99
N GLY A 350 20.27 3.63 71.00
CA GLY A 350 19.09 4.50 71.02
C GLY A 350 19.08 5.55 69.91
N ASN A 351 20.23 6.11 69.56
CA ASN A 351 20.36 7.06 68.45
C ASN A 351 20.14 6.39 67.09
N GLU A 352 20.64 5.16 66.90
CA GLU A 352 20.36 4.38 65.68
C GLU A 352 18.87 3.98 65.59
N ALA A 353 18.24 3.59 66.71
CA ALA A 353 16.80 3.35 66.73
C ALA A 353 15.99 4.58 66.32
N LYS A 354 16.39 5.77 66.78
CA LYS A 354 15.74 7.03 66.39
C LYS A 354 15.91 7.32 64.89
N LYS A 355 17.10 7.08 64.32
CA LYS A 355 17.31 7.19 62.87
C LYS A 355 16.44 6.20 62.08
N ALA A 356 16.24 4.99 62.60
CA ALA A 356 15.36 4.01 61.99
C ALA A 356 13.89 4.46 62.03
N GLU A 357 13.43 5.05 63.14
CA GLU A 357 12.09 5.64 63.28
C GLU A 357 11.88 6.82 62.32
N ASP A 358 12.81 7.77 62.26
CA ASP A 358 12.74 8.93 61.36
C ASP A 358 12.66 8.47 59.88
N ALA A 359 13.49 7.48 59.51
CA ALA A 359 13.47 6.90 58.17
C ALA A 359 12.18 6.10 57.87
N ALA A 360 11.56 5.49 58.88
CA ALA A 360 10.27 4.82 58.71
C ALA A 360 9.14 5.83 58.46
N GLU A 361 9.14 6.98 59.14
CA GLU A 361 8.15 8.03 58.88
C GLU A 361 8.38 8.69 57.50
N GLU A 362 9.63 8.89 57.08
CA GLU A 362 9.96 9.29 55.69
C GLU A 362 9.37 8.30 54.67
N ALA A 363 9.53 6.99 54.90
CA ALA A 363 9.03 5.95 54.00
C ALA A 363 7.50 5.95 53.91
N LYS A 364 6.82 6.14 55.05
CA LYS A 364 5.37 6.19 55.16
C LYS A 364 4.77 7.42 54.46
N GLU A 365 5.35 8.59 54.65
CA GLU A 365 4.91 9.81 53.95
C GLU A 365 5.09 9.69 52.43
N ALA A 366 6.22 9.14 51.99
CA ALA A 366 6.47 8.88 50.57
C ALA A 366 5.50 7.83 50.00
N ALA A 367 5.24 6.73 50.72
CA ALA A 367 4.29 5.71 50.29
C ALA A 367 2.86 6.25 50.19
N LYS A 368 2.44 7.10 51.12
CA LYS A 368 1.15 7.80 51.07
C LYS A 368 1.05 8.68 49.83
N LYS A 369 2.06 9.51 49.56
CA LYS A 369 2.10 10.38 48.36
C LYS A 369 2.11 9.58 47.08
N ALA A 370 2.83 8.46 47.02
CA ALA A 370 2.81 7.54 45.88
C ALA A 370 1.39 6.98 45.63
N ASN A 371 0.67 6.62 46.69
CA ASN A 371 -0.67 6.07 46.60
C ASN A 371 -1.71 7.11 46.12
N GLU A 372 -1.62 8.33 46.65
CA GLU A 372 -2.54 9.45 46.34
C GLU A 372 -2.24 10.14 45.00
N ALA A 373 -1.05 9.92 44.43
CA ALA A 373 -0.68 10.51 43.15
C ALA A 373 -1.61 10.08 42.01
N THR A 374 -2.10 11.08 41.28
CA THR A 374 -2.86 10.97 40.03
C THR A 374 -1.94 10.98 38.80
N ASP A 375 -0.77 11.61 38.91
CA ASP A 375 0.28 11.56 37.90
C ASP A 375 1.20 10.35 38.10
N ALA A 376 1.43 9.61 37.02
CA ALA A 376 2.23 8.38 37.03
C ALA A 376 3.70 8.62 37.41
N ASN A 377 4.30 9.73 36.97
CA ASN A 377 5.70 10.04 37.26
C ASN A 377 5.86 10.46 38.72
N VAL A 378 4.89 11.19 39.27
CA VAL A 378 4.86 11.51 40.71
C VAL A 378 4.72 10.23 41.53
N ALA A 379 3.78 9.34 41.17
CA ALA A 379 3.59 8.06 41.87
C ALA A 379 4.89 7.24 41.92
N ARG A 380 5.60 7.13 40.79
CA ARG A 380 6.86 6.38 40.68
C ARG A 380 8.00 7.06 41.45
N SER A 381 8.14 8.38 41.37
CA SER A 381 9.18 9.11 42.09
C SER A 381 9.00 9.03 43.61
N GLU A 382 7.76 9.10 44.10
CA GLU A 382 7.47 8.94 45.53
C GLU A 382 7.66 7.48 45.98
N ALA A 383 7.36 6.50 45.13
CA ALA A 383 7.69 5.10 45.40
C ALA A 383 9.21 4.89 45.58
N ASP A 384 10.04 5.48 44.71
CA ASP A 384 11.50 5.43 44.84
C ASP A 384 11.99 6.06 46.16
N LYS A 385 11.37 7.16 46.60
CA LYS A 385 11.66 7.79 47.91
C LYS A 385 11.31 6.86 49.06
N ALA A 386 10.15 6.20 49.01
CA ALA A 386 9.74 5.23 50.02
C ALA A 386 10.75 4.07 50.11
N ILE A 387 11.17 3.54 48.96
CA ILE A 387 12.19 2.47 48.87
C ILE A 387 13.53 2.93 49.44
N ALA A 388 13.96 4.16 49.13
CA ALA A 388 15.21 4.72 49.64
C ALA A 388 15.17 4.90 51.17
N ALA A 389 14.07 5.41 51.71
CA ALA A 389 13.87 5.58 53.14
C ALA A 389 13.82 4.23 53.88
N ALA A 390 13.15 3.22 53.31
CA ALA A 390 13.17 1.86 53.84
C ALA A 390 14.59 1.26 53.90
N LYS A 391 15.44 1.52 52.89
CA LYS A 391 16.86 1.12 52.93
C LYS A 391 17.63 1.83 54.04
N LYS A 392 17.34 3.11 54.33
CA LYS A 392 17.95 3.82 55.47
C LYS A 392 17.53 3.20 56.80
N ALA A 393 16.24 2.92 57.00
CA ALA A 393 15.73 2.31 58.22
C ALA A 393 16.36 0.95 58.49
N LYS A 394 16.48 0.10 57.46
CA LYS A 394 17.16 -1.20 57.53
C LYS A 394 18.66 -1.13 57.81
N LYS A 395 19.31 0.00 57.53
CA LYS A 395 20.74 0.20 57.79
C LYS A 395 20.99 0.68 59.23
N ALA A 396 20.03 1.43 59.78
CA ALA A 396 20.08 1.91 61.16
C ALA A 396 19.70 0.81 62.17
N ARG A 397 18.80 -0.11 61.77
CA ARG A 397 18.59 -1.39 62.47
C ARG A 397 19.77 -2.32 62.25
#